data_AF-A0A8K0M8T4-F1
#
_entry.id   AF-A0A8K0M8T4-F1
#
_cell.length_a   1.000
_cell.length_b   1.000
_cell.length_c   1.000
_cell.angle_alpha   90.00
_cell.angle_beta   90.00
_cell.angle_gamma   90.00
#
_symmetry.space_group_name_H-M   'P 1'
#
loop_
_entity.id
_entity.type
_entity.pdbx_description
1 polymer ?
#
loop_
_entity_poly.entity_id
_entity_poly.type
_entity_poly.pdbx_seq_one_letter_code
_entity_poly.pdbx_strand_id
1 'polypeptide(L)'
;MAGPRFPTDELCSRPLLNIIMNDYLDLIYPLVPVIHRPSFRADLASNRDLTDPDFLSIVIALAALTVGLLPSRFPVYRAMAPDVAIRFDTRMAMINTCVDMCMRLRTHSYWDHINLRKWAVCYLLSVGCFQTGQANRSRMLEVESMQVGRLLGLHRISDYEGLNRIETQLRKKAFWLMFYTYAHSTLLAGRRERLAFLDHSMLQEVNFEALFPLDLDDEFILESSILNPPSPIASPSTPGTQSQPKSALGLTSGFILHSKVFLKAVQEALTPGYCDWERRHTPEVRLSRLRNLLLEIRYMLDDVPGPMRQWASTGDANPSHSPETRQAISVYDDLAPPGGPKSANAKALPGQVEIMRANLHGTHLWVQSLLLDQIDVLLQNISQADSSESGSYTTALKASWTEREDVCRQMLHLLHSMPYAHLEPNGLYLTYKVRDVGVTLLNCPYEGHERPARRAAEYMRDFTRALSRLDRSEIVNASNLKSWVDVDRERILL
;
A
#
# COMPACT_ATOMS: atom_id res chain seq x y z
N MET A 1 34.96 27.73 -4.03
CA MET A 1 35.20 26.29 -3.86
C MET A 1 33.95 25.57 -4.33
N ALA A 2 34.04 24.64 -5.28
CA ALA A 2 32.91 23.80 -5.65
C ALA A 2 32.55 22.94 -4.42
N GLY A 3 31.26 22.82 -4.11
CA GLY A 3 30.79 21.98 -2.99
C GLY A 3 31.16 20.50 -3.18
N PRO A 4 30.97 19.65 -2.15
CA PRO A 4 31.22 18.22 -2.27
C PRO A 4 30.37 17.64 -3.40
N ARG A 5 30.98 16.81 -4.25
CA ARG A 5 30.28 16.06 -5.30
C ARG A 5 29.60 14.86 -4.65
N PHE A 6 28.28 14.75 -4.82
CA PHE A 6 27.52 13.65 -4.25
C PHE A 6 27.40 12.50 -5.26
N PRO A 7 27.45 11.23 -4.82
CA PRO A 7 27.15 10.09 -5.70
C PRO A 7 25.75 10.18 -6.34
N THR A 8 24.81 10.84 -5.66
CA THR A 8 23.44 11.09 -6.15
C THR A 8 23.32 12.17 -7.22
N ASP A 9 24.40 12.90 -7.55
CA ASP A 9 24.42 13.91 -8.62
C ASP A 9 24.15 13.31 -10.01
N GLU A 10 24.30 11.98 -10.18
CA GLU A 10 23.88 11.25 -11.38
C GLU A 10 22.35 11.30 -11.57
N LEU A 11 21.60 11.34 -10.48
CA LEU A 11 20.14 11.49 -10.48
C LEU A 11 19.76 12.96 -10.56
N CYS A 12 20.14 13.74 -9.56
CA CYS A 12 19.74 15.14 -9.45
C CYS A 12 20.62 15.88 -8.44
N SER A 13 20.54 17.21 -8.46
CA SER A 13 21.21 18.05 -7.49
C SER A 13 20.74 17.77 -6.05
N ARG A 14 21.62 17.98 -5.06
CA ARG A 14 21.29 17.80 -3.63
C ARG A 14 20.00 18.53 -3.17
N PRO A 15 19.71 19.78 -3.59
CA PRO A 15 18.45 20.44 -3.27
C PRO A 15 17.23 19.68 -3.79
N LEU A 16 17.27 19.22 -5.05
CA LEU A 16 16.15 18.46 -5.61
C LEU A 16 16.00 17.10 -4.92
N LEU A 17 17.11 16.43 -4.60
CA LEU A 17 17.08 15.18 -3.85
C LEU A 17 16.37 15.37 -2.50
N ASN A 18 16.67 16.45 -1.77
CA ASN A 18 16.00 16.76 -0.51
C ASN A 18 14.50 17.03 -0.68
N ILE A 19 14.08 17.65 -1.80
CA ILE A 19 12.65 17.80 -2.13
C ILE A 19 12.00 16.42 -2.32
N ILE A 20 12.62 15.52 -3.09
CA ILE A 20 12.12 14.16 -3.31
C ILE A 20 12.05 13.40 -1.97
N MET A 21 13.04 13.54 -1.10
CA MET A 21 13.03 12.90 0.24
C MET A 21 11.94 13.47 1.15
N ASN A 22 11.64 14.76 1.06
CA ASN A 22 10.51 15.34 1.79
C ASN A 22 9.16 14.85 1.23
N ASP A 23 9.01 14.79 -0.09
CA ASP A 23 7.81 14.22 -0.72
C ASP A 23 7.60 12.76 -0.31
N TYR A 24 8.67 11.97 -0.18
CA TYR A 24 8.59 10.63 0.42
C TYR A 24 8.05 10.69 1.86
N LEU A 25 8.64 11.50 2.73
CA LEU A 25 8.28 11.57 4.15
C LEU A 25 6.85 12.09 4.36
N ASP A 26 6.39 12.98 3.50
CA ASP A 26 5.11 13.65 3.64
C ASP A 26 3.97 12.88 2.96
N LEU A 27 4.23 12.23 1.82
CA LEU A 27 3.17 11.63 1.00
C LEU A 27 3.20 10.09 0.95
N ILE A 28 4.36 9.46 1.14
CA ILE A 28 4.53 8.01 0.89
C ILE A 28 4.83 7.23 2.17
N TYR A 29 5.61 7.80 3.09
CA TYR A 29 5.94 7.20 4.38
C TYR A 29 4.72 6.65 5.15
N PRO A 30 3.54 7.32 5.16
CA PRO A 30 2.34 6.77 5.81
C PRO A 30 1.94 5.37 5.30
N LEU A 31 2.27 5.04 4.05
CA LEU A 31 1.96 3.76 3.42
C LEU A 31 3.15 2.80 3.41
N VAL A 32 4.38 3.32 3.25
CA VAL A 32 5.62 2.53 3.12
C VAL A 32 6.67 2.98 4.16
N PRO A 33 6.44 2.73 5.47
CA PRO A 33 7.31 3.23 6.53
C PRO A 33 8.55 2.32 6.74
N VAL A 34 9.51 2.36 5.81
CA VAL A 34 10.71 1.49 5.82
C VAL A 34 11.93 2.10 6.50
N ILE A 35 11.80 3.32 7.04
CA ILE A 35 12.86 4.04 7.76
C ILE A 35 12.34 4.55 9.10
N HIS A 36 13.27 4.89 9.99
CA HIS A 36 12.97 5.63 11.21
C HIS A 36 13.15 7.13 10.94
N ARG A 37 12.06 7.93 10.98
CA ARG A 37 12.10 9.32 10.48
C ARG A 37 13.17 10.20 11.16
N PRO A 38 13.29 10.23 12.50
CA PRO A 38 14.32 11.04 13.16
C PRO A 38 15.74 10.65 12.73
N SER A 39 16.06 9.35 12.73
CA SER A 39 17.38 8.86 12.34
C SER A 39 17.69 9.15 10.88
N PHE A 40 16.73 8.92 9.97
CA PHE A 40 16.90 9.19 8.55
C PHE A 40 17.16 10.68 8.27
N ARG A 41 16.40 11.58 8.91
CA ARG A 41 16.61 13.04 8.76
C ARG A 41 17.99 13.45 9.26
N ALA A 42 18.45 12.89 10.39
CA ALA A 42 19.78 13.16 10.92
C ALA A 42 20.90 12.62 10.01
N ASP A 43 20.77 11.39 9.51
CA ASP A 43 21.73 10.77 8.58
C ASP A 43 21.81 11.55 7.24
N LEU A 44 20.67 12.02 6.70
CA LEU A 44 20.64 12.81 5.48
C LEU A 44 21.25 14.21 5.68
N ALA A 45 20.95 14.87 6.81
CA ALA A 45 21.49 16.19 7.15
C ALA A 45 23.01 16.15 7.39
N SER A 46 23.52 15.04 7.90
CA SER A 46 24.96 14.81 8.09
C SER A 46 25.67 14.31 6.82
N ASN A 47 24.96 14.18 5.70
CA ASN A 47 25.49 13.69 4.42
C ASN A 47 26.15 12.31 4.53
N ARG A 48 25.56 11.43 5.35
CA ARG A 48 26.06 10.07 5.57
C ARG A 48 26.14 9.24 4.27
N ASP A 49 25.39 9.61 3.24
CA ASP A 49 25.39 8.97 1.92
C ASP A 49 26.70 9.15 1.14
N LEU A 50 27.61 10.01 1.61
CA LEU A 50 28.97 10.11 1.09
C LEU A 50 29.91 8.98 1.57
N THR A 51 29.61 8.40 2.74
CA THR A 51 30.52 7.49 3.45
C THR A 51 29.94 6.09 3.69
N ASP A 52 28.61 5.97 3.70
CA ASP A 52 27.91 4.71 3.99
C ASP A 52 27.15 4.24 2.72
N PRO A 53 27.64 3.20 2.01
CA PRO A 53 27.03 2.73 0.77
C PRO A 53 25.64 2.11 0.96
N ASP A 54 25.34 1.56 2.14
CA ASP A 54 24.01 1.03 2.44
C ASP A 54 23.01 2.19 2.65
N PHE A 55 23.44 3.28 3.29
CA PHE A 55 22.63 4.49 3.41
C PHE A 55 22.47 5.22 2.06
N LEU A 56 23.52 5.27 1.24
CA LEU A 56 23.41 5.78 -0.13
C LEU A 56 22.37 4.97 -0.95
N SER A 57 22.41 3.64 -0.85
CA SER A 57 21.47 2.75 -1.54
C SER A 57 20.03 3.02 -1.11
N ILE A 58 19.76 3.26 0.19
CA ILE A 58 18.40 3.55 0.64
C ILE A 58 17.90 4.89 0.11
N VAL A 59 18.75 5.93 0.06
CA VAL A 59 18.38 7.24 -0.49
C VAL A 59 18.01 7.14 -1.98
N ILE A 60 18.81 6.39 -2.76
CA ILE A 60 18.54 6.14 -4.18
C ILE A 60 17.24 5.34 -4.37
N ALA A 61 17.02 4.30 -3.57
CA ALA A 61 15.82 3.48 -3.65
C ALA A 61 14.56 4.24 -3.25
N LEU A 62 14.63 5.13 -2.24
CA LEU A 62 13.55 6.04 -1.86
C LEU A 62 13.22 7.03 -2.98
N ALA A 63 14.22 7.51 -3.72
CA ALA A 63 13.98 8.37 -4.88
C ALA A 63 13.23 7.60 -5.99
N ALA A 64 13.64 6.35 -6.27
CA ALA A 64 12.94 5.48 -7.23
C ALA A 64 11.49 5.22 -6.83
N LEU A 65 11.25 4.89 -5.55
CA LEU A 65 9.90 4.72 -4.99
C LEU A 65 9.06 5.98 -5.20
N THR A 66 9.62 7.14 -4.87
CA THR A 66 8.90 8.43 -4.88
C THR A 66 8.52 8.85 -6.28
N VAL A 67 9.46 8.78 -7.21
CA VAL A 67 9.21 9.05 -8.64
C VAL A 67 8.21 8.04 -9.22
N GLY A 68 8.25 6.80 -8.75
CA GLY A 68 7.29 5.76 -9.14
C GLY A 68 5.87 6.04 -8.66
N LEU A 69 5.69 6.37 -7.39
CA LEU A 69 4.36 6.56 -6.78
C LEU A 69 3.73 7.93 -7.04
N LEU A 70 4.52 8.96 -7.38
CA LEU A 70 4.03 10.33 -7.58
C LEU A 70 4.22 10.81 -9.05
N PRO A 71 3.46 10.25 -10.02
CA PRO A 71 3.54 10.68 -11.42
C PRO A 71 3.31 12.18 -11.63
N SER A 72 2.45 12.82 -10.84
CA SER A 72 2.16 14.26 -10.91
C SER A 72 3.35 15.14 -10.51
N ARG A 73 4.24 14.64 -9.64
CA ARG A 73 5.42 15.37 -9.15
C ARG A 73 6.59 15.32 -10.11
N PHE A 74 6.68 14.28 -10.95
CA PHE A 74 7.82 14.13 -11.86
C PHE A 74 8.01 15.31 -12.84
N PRO A 75 6.96 15.85 -13.51
CA PRO A 75 7.09 17.08 -14.30
C PRO A 75 7.58 18.28 -13.49
N VAL A 76 7.21 18.37 -12.21
CA VAL A 76 7.65 19.45 -11.31
C VAL A 76 9.15 19.31 -11.02
N TYR A 77 9.63 18.11 -10.74
CA TYR A 77 11.07 17.87 -10.55
C TYR A 77 11.88 18.25 -11.79
N ARG A 78 11.39 17.89 -12.98
CA ARG A 78 12.03 18.28 -14.27
C ARG A 78 12.03 19.79 -14.47
N ALA A 79 10.94 20.48 -14.14
CA ALA A 79 10.85 21.93 -14.25
C ALA A 79 11.79 22.67 -13.29
N MET A 80 12.03 22.10 -12.10
CA MET A 80 12.95 22.67 -11.10
C MET A 80 14.43 22.45 -11.43
N ALA A 81 14.76 21.46 -12.26
CA ALA A 81 16.13 21.05 -12.54
C ALA A 81 16.33 20.73 -14.04
N PRO A 82 16.84 21.67 -14.85
CA PRO A 82 17.02 21.49 -16.29
C PRO A 82 17.89 20.28 -16.66
N ASP A 83 18.87 19.95 -15.83
CA ASP A 83 19.75 18.80 -16.03
C ASP A 83 18.99 17.46 -15.88
N VAL A 84 18.04 17.38 -14.95
CA VAL A 84 17.12 16.24 -14.80
C VAL A 84 16.19 16.17 -16.00
N ALA A 85 15.67 17.31 -16.48
CA ALA A 85 14.82 17.34 -17.65
C ALA A 85 15.51 16.83 -18.92
N ILE A 86 16.81 17.11 -19.07
CA ILE A 86 17.65 16.63 -20.17
C ILE A 86 18.00 15.14 -20.01
N ARG A 87 18.32 14.68 -18.80
CA ARG A 87 18.73 13.28 -18.56
C ARG A 87 17.56 12.30 -18.60
N PHE A 88 16.39 12.71 -18.12
CA PHE A 88 15.25 11.81 -17.92
C PHE A 88 13.98 12.37 -18.56
N ASP A 89 13.61 11.80 -19.69
CA ASP A 89 12.34 12.10 -20.35
C ASP A 89 11.15 11.44 -19.63
N THR A 90 11.38 10.29 -18.99
CA THR A 90 10.34 9.48 -18.35
C THR A 90 10.72 9.07 -16.93
N ARG A 91 9.71 8.71 -16.12
CA ARG A 91 9.93 8.22 -14.74
C ARG A 91 10.67 6.91 -14.77
N MET A 92 10.33 6.05 -15.73
CA MET A 92 11.02 4.78 -15.95
C MET A 92 12.52 4.98 -16.17
N ALA A 93 12.94 5.97 -16.95
CA ALA A 93 14.35 6.23 -17.19
C ALA A 93 15.09 6.57 -15.89
N MET A 94 14.53 7.47 -15.08
CA MET A 94 15.11 7.84 -13.78
C MET A 94 15.13 6.65 -12.80
N ILE A 95 14.04 5.87 -12.72
CA ILE A 95 13.97 4.66 -11.90
C ILE A 95 15.00 3.62 -12.33
N ASN A 96 15.19 3.42 -13.64
CA ASN A 96 16.19 2.49 -14.16
C ASN A 96 17.60 2.90 -13.76
N THR A 97 17.92 4.19 -13.82
CA THR A 97 19.19 4.71 -13.31
C THR A 97 19.34 4.47 -11.80
N CYS A 98 18.29 4.68 -11.00
CA CYS A 98 18.34 4.34 -9.57
C CYS A 98 18.63 2.85 -9.33
N VAL A 99 18.00 1.94 -10.09
CA VAL A 99 18.29 0.51 -9.97
C VAL A 99 19.73 0.23 -10.36
N ASP A 100 20.20 0.75 -11.49
CA ASP A 100 21.57 0.50 -11.98
C ASP A 100 22.62 1.03 -10.99
N MET A 101 22.38 2.20 -10.39
CA MET A 101 23.22 2.74 -9.31
C MET A 101 23.26 1.79 -8.10
N CYS A 102 22.10 1.33 -7.60
CA CYS A 102 22.06 0.38 -6.49
C CYS A 102 22.75 -0.95 -6.84
N MET A 103 22.65 -1.42 -8.08
CA MET A 103 23.35 -2.64 -8.52
C MET A 103 24.87 -2.43 -8.54
N ARG A 104 25.37 -1.26 -8.95
CA ARG A 104 26.80 -0.92 -8.92
C ARG A 104 27.39 -0.85 -7.50
N LEU A 105 26.55 -0.60 -6.49
CA LEU A 105 26.98 -0.60 -5.08
C LEU A 105 27.13 -2.01 -4.50
N ARG A 106 26.69 -3.07 -5.21
CA ARG A 106 26.81 -4.45 -4.75
C ARG A 106 28.23 -4.97 -4.97
N THR A 107 28.92 -5.27 -3.89
CA THR A 107 30.23 -5.93 -3.91
C THR A 107 30.09 -7.45 -4.02
N HIS A 108 31.19 -8.17 -4.23
CA HIS A 108 31.22 -9.63 -4.22
C HIS A 108 30.73 -10.23 -2.88
N SER A 109 30.86 -9.49 -1.78
CA SER A 109 30.42 -9.87 -0.44
C SER A 109 29.06 -9.27 -0.03
N TYR A 110 28.31 -8.71 -0.99
CA TYR A 110 27.05 -8.03 -0.72
C TYR A 110 26.02 -8.95 -0.05
N TRP A 111 26.01 -10.24 -0.42
CA TRP A 111 25.12 -11.25 0.17
C TRP A 111 25.63 -11.91 1.44
N ASP A 112 26.92 -11.77 1.74
CA ASP A 112 27.50 -12.29 2.98
C ASP A 112 27.10 -11.44 4.20
N HIS A 113 26.69 -10.18 3.97
CA HIS A 113 26.30 -9.23 5.02
C HIS A 113 24.86 -8.77 4.82
N ILE A 114 23.88 -9.48 5.38
CA ILE A 114 22.46 -9.09 5.28
C ILE A 114 22.08 -8.06 6.34
N ASN A 115 21.20 -7.12 6.00
CA ASN A 115 20.60 -6.17 6.94
C ASN A 115 19.25 -5.65 6.42
N LEU A 116 18.50 -4.97 7.28
CA LEU A 116 17.17 -4.47 6.94
C LEU A 116 17.17 -3.41 5.82
N ARG A 117 18.25 -2.63 5.68
CA ARG A 117 18.36 -1.64 4.59
C ARG A 117 18.46 -2.33 3.24
N LYS A 118 19.21 -3.43 3.12
CA LYS A 118 19.27 -4.22 1.88
C LYS A 118 17.91 -4.79 1.50
N TRP A 119 17.15 -5.29 2.48
CA TRP A 119 15.74 -5.67 2.27
C TRP A 119 14.93 -4.48 1.72
N ALA A 120 14.99 -3.32 2.40
CA ALA A 120 14.23 -2.14 2.02
C ALA A 120 14.61 -1.66 0.61
N VAL A 121 15.89 -1.62 0.25
CA VAL A 121 16.35 -1.24 -1.10
C VAL A 121 15.68 -2.11 -2.17
N CYS A 122 15.69 -3.43 -2.02
CA CYS A 122 15.10 -4.34 -3.01
C CYS A 122 13.58 -4.20 -3.08
N TYR A 123 12.92 -4.06 -1.93
CA TYR A 123 11.48 -3.79 -1.84
C TYR A 123 11.11 -2.49 -2.57
N LEU A 124 11.77 -1.37 -2.23
CA LEU A 124 11.50 -0.05 -2.77
C LEU A 124 11.73 0.03 -4.29
N LEU A 125 12.83 -0.54 -4.77
CA LEU A 125 13.13 -0.60 -6.20
C LEU A 125 12.11 -1.47 -6.96
N SER A 126 11.67 -2.58 -6.36
CA SER A 126 10.59 -3.41 -6.92
C SER A 126 9.31 -2.60 -7.10
N VAL A 127 8.89 -1.85 -6.06
CA VAL A 127 7.70 -1.00 -6.12
C VAL A 127 7.87 0.08 -7.19
N GLY A 128 9.01 0.79 -7.23
CA GLY A 128 9.27 1.82 -8.26
C GLY A 128 9.15 1.27 -9.69
N CYS A 129 9.73 0.10 -9.95
CA CYS A 129 9.61 -0.58 -11.25
C CYS A 129 8.17 -0.98 -11.56
N PHE A 130 7.43 -1.47 -10.57
CA PHE A 130 6.03 -1.84 -10.73
C PHE A 130 5.17 -0.66 -11.16
N GLN A 131 5.35 0.53 -10.56
CA GLN A 131 4.56 1.73 -10.88
C GLN A 131 4.74 2.25 -12.31
N THR A 132 5.80 1.83 -13.01
CA THR A 132 6.04 2.17 -14.43
C THR A 132 5.65 1.06 -15.39
N GLY A 133 5.16 -0.08 -14.89
CA GLY A 133 4.75 -1.23 -15.69
C GLY A 133 5.86 -2.27 -15.95
N GLN A 134 7.04 -2.12 -15.34
CA GLN A 134 8.18 -3.03 -15.52
C GLN A 134 8.03 -4.33 -14.70
N ALA A 135 7.02 -5.13 -15.03
CA ALA A 135 6.60 -6.29 -14.24
C ALA A 135 7.72 -7.33 -14.01
N ASN A 136 8.55 -7.60 -15.01
CA ASN A 136 9.62 -8.60 -14.89
C ASN A 136 10.74 -8.14 -13.94
N ARG A 137 11.18 -6.88 -14.06
CA ARG A 137 12.22 -6.30 -13.18
C ARG A 137 11.72 -6.19 -11.76
N SER A 138 10.49 -5.69 -11.58
CA SER A 138 9.80 -5.63 -10.29
C SER A 138 9.75 -7.02 -9.63
N ARG A 139 9.32 -8.06 -10.36
CA ARG A 139 9.24 -9.43 -9.85
C ARG A 139 10.58 -9.96 -9.34
N MET A 140 11.67 -9.75 -10.07
CA MET A 140 12.99 -10.24 -9.63
C MET A 140 13.45 -9.54 -8.34
N LEU A 141 13.26 -8.23 -8.25
CA LEU A 141 13.57 -7.45 -7.05
C LEU A 141 12.66 -7.82 -5.88
N GLU A 142 11.39 -8.15 -6.15
CA GLU A 142 10.41 -8.60 -5.15
C GLU A 142 10.84 -9.94 -4.55
N VAL A 143 11.24 -10.92 -5.37
CA VAL A 143 11.76 -12.22 -4.92
C VAL A 143 13.03 -12.07 -4.10
N GLU A 144 13.93 -11.17 -4.51
CA GLU A 144 15.15 -10.90 -3.75
C GLU A 144 14.82 -10.31 -2.37
N SER A 145 13.89 -9.34 -2.31
CA SER A 145 13.37 -8.80 -1.06
C SER A 145 12.74 -9.87 -0.17
N MET A 146 11.94 -10.79 -0.75
CA MET A 146 11.40 -11.94 -0.02
C MET A 146 12.50 -12.78 0.61
N GLN A 147 13.53 -13.12 -0.15
CA GLN A 147 14.63 -13.95 0.33
C GLN A 147 15.42 -13.27 1.46
N VAL A 148 15.76 -11.99 1.31
CA VAL A 148 16.44 -11.23 2.39
C VAL A 148 15.56 -11.13 3.63
N GLY A 149 14.26 -10.89 3.46
CA GLY A 149 13.30 -10.84 4.57
C GLY A 149 13.20 -12.17 5.34
N ARG A 150 13.31 -13.30 4.65
CA ARG A 150 13.37 -14.63 5.29
C ARG A 150 14.65 -14.83 6.08
N LEU A 151 15.79 -14.47 5.49
CA LEU A 151 17.10 -14.60 6.15
C LEU A 151 17.22 -13.70 7.39
N LEU A 152 16.55 -12.54 7.40
CA LEU A 152 16.45 -11.66 8.57
C LEU A 152 15.44 -12.16 9.62
N GLY A 153 14.77 -13.28 9.39
CA GLY A 153 13.79 -13.83 10.32
C GLY A 153 12.56 -12.93 10.50
N LEU A 154 12.19 -12.10 9.52
CA LEU A 154 11.12 -11.08 9.71
C LEU A 154 9.79 -11.67 10.23
N HIS A 155 9.51 -12.92 9.92
CA HIS A 155 8.29 -13.65 10.30
C HIS A 155 8.37 -14.32 11.69
N ARG A 156 9.56 -14.39 12.31
CA ARG A 156 9.80 -15.06 13.61
C ARG A 156 10.20 -14.03 14.65
N ILE A 157 9.26 -13.70 15.53
CA ILE A 157 9.50 -12.70 16.58
C ILE A 157 10.62 -13.11 17.55
N SER A 158 10.89 -14.41 17.70
CA SER A 158 12.03 -14.93 18.48
C SER A 158 13.38 -14.45 17.96
N ASP A 159 13.52 -14.27 16.64
CA ASP A 159 14.77 -13.86 16.00
C ASP A 159 15.08 -12.37 16.22
N TYR A 160 14.21 -11.65 16.94
CA TYR A 160 14.36 -10.23 17.23
C TYR A 160 15.12 -9.99 18.55
N GLU A 161 15.49 -11.06 19.27
CA GLU A 161 16.32 -10.97 20.45
C GLU A 161 17.64 -10.24 20.14
N GLY A 162 18.02 -9.29 21.02
CA GLY A 162 19.22 -8.47 20.86
C GLY A 162 19.10 -7.28 19.90
N LEU A 163 17.99 -7.13 19.18
CA LEU A 163 17.76 -5.93 18.35
C LEU A 163 17.42 -4.70 19.21
N ASN A 164 17.87 -3.53 18.76
CA ASN A 164 17.47 -2.26 19.37
C ASN A 164 15.97 -1.96 19.10
N ARG A 165 15.39 -0.98 19.81
CA ARG A 165 13.94 -0.73 19.74
C ARG A 165 13.50 -0.22 18.38
N ILE A 166 14.32 0.61 17.72
CA ILE A 166 14.05 1.12 16.37
C ILE A 166 14.02 -0.04 15.37
N GLU A 167 15.07 -0.84 15.33
CA GLU A 167 15.21 -1.99 14.43
C GLU A 167 14.07 -3.00 14.65
N THR A 168 13.68 -3.24 15.90
CA THR A 168 12.52 -4.08 16.24
C THR A 168 11.25 -3.57 15.56
N GLN A 169 10.95 -2.27 15.65
CA GLN A 169 9.75 -1.71 15.02
C GLN A 169 9.84 -1.67 13.49
N LEU A 170 11.01 -1.41 12.92
CA LEU A 170 11.21 -1.43 11.47
C LEU A 170 11.05 -2.83 10.89
N ARG A 171 11.53 -3.88 11.58
CA ARG A 171 11.31 -5.28 11.15
C ARG A 171 9.84 -5.70 11.22
N LYS A 172 9.11 -5.24 12.24
CA LYS A 172 7.65 -5.42 12.33
C LYS A 172 6.93 -4.75 11.15
N LYS A 173 7.27 -3.50 10.83
CA LYS A 173 6.73 -2.79 9.64
C LYS A 173 7.10 -3.53 8.34
N ALA A 174 8.34 -4.01 8.23
CA ALA A 174 8.83 -4.78 7.08
C ALA A 174 8.07 -6.10 6.88
N PHE A 175 7.80 -6.83 7.97
CA PHE A 175 6.98 -8.04 7.93
C PHE A 175 5.61 -7.76 7.30
N TRP A 176 4.92 -6.71 7.74
CA TRP A 176 3.60 -6.37 7.21
C TRP A 176 3.63 -5.93 5.74
N LEU A 177 4.65 -5.16 5.33
CA LEU A 177 4.84 -4.80 3.92
C LEU A 177 5.06 -6.05 3.04
N MET A 178 5.80 -7.06 3.52
CA MET A 178 5.94 -8.34 2.84
C MET A 178 4.66 -9.19 2.91
N PHE A 179 3.92 -9.10 4.01
CA PHE A 179 2.65 -9.80 4.19
C PHE A 179 1.59 -9.28 3.23
N TYR A 180 1.56 -7.98 2.92
CA TYR A 180 0.65 -7.45 1.89
C TYR A 180 0.91 -8.12 0.55
N THR A 181 2.17 -8.27 0.16
CA THR A 181 2.55 -8.98 -1.05
C THR A 181 2.08 -10.43 -1.04
N TYR A 182 2.30 -11.14 0.08
CA TYR A 182 1.79 -12.48 0.29
C TYR A 182 0.25 -12.54 0.13
N ALA A 183 -0.47 -11.65 0.79
CA ALA A 183 -1.93 -11.60 0.77
C ALA A 183 -2.48 -11.33 -0.64
N HIS A 184 -1.88 -10.41 -1.42
CA HIS A 184 -2.29 -10.19 -2.81
C HIS A 184 -2.08 -11.46 -3.66
N SER A 185 -0.95 -12.17 -3.50
CA SER A 185 -0.70 -13.42 -4.23
C SER A 185 -1.63 -14.57 -3.82
N THR A 186 -2.08 -14.59 -2.57
CA THR A 186 -3.06 -15.58 -2.07
C THR A 186 -4.49 -15.25 -2.52
N LEU A 187 -4.87 -13.96 -2.54
CA LEU A 187 -6.24 -13.53 -2.81
C LEU A 187 -6.55 -13.35 -4.31
N LEU A 188 -5.55 -13.01 -5.14
CA LEU A 188 -5.74 -12.80 -6.57
C LEU A 188 -5.41 -14.05 -7.40
N ALA A 189 -6.43 -14.62 -8.04
CA ALA A 189 -6.28 -15.68 -9.04
C ALA A 189 -5.65 -15.12 -10.33
N GLY A 190 -4.34 -14.91 -10.36
CA GLY A 190 -3.66 -14.40 -11.56
C GLY A 190 -2.16 -14.15 -11.38
N ARG A 191 -1.73 -13.77 -10.18
CA ARG A 191 -0.32 -13.66 -9.81
C ARG A 191 0.23 -15.07 -9.51
N ARG A 192 0.36 -15.91 -10.54
CA ARG A 192 0.95 -17.26 -10.41
C ARG A 192 2.47 -17.22 -10.24
N GLU A 193 2.95 -16.37 -9.33
CA GLU A 193 4.34 -16.41 -8.90
C GLU A 193 4.52 -17.67 -8.04
N ARG A 194 5.48 -18.51 -8.42
CA ARG A 194 5.72 -19.79 -7.74
C ARG A 194 6.40 -19.60 -6.37
N LEU A 195 6.85 -18.38 -6.07
CA LEU A 195 7.57 -18.04 -4.85
C LEU A 195 6.70 -17.10 -4.02
N ALA A 196 6.27 -17.56 -2.85
CA ALA A 196 5.60 -16.73 -1.85
C ALA A 196 6.58 -16.36 -0.74
N PHE A 197 6.33 -15.25 -0.02
CA PHE A 197 7.15 -14.87 1.14
C PHE A 197 7.01 -15.88 2.30
N LEU A 198 5.80 -16.37 2.55
CA LEU A 198 5.50 -17.36 3.59
C LEU A 198 5.05 -18.66 2.92
N ASP A 199 5.66 -19.77 3.31
CA ASP A 199 5.15 -21.10 2.99
C ASP A 199 4.31 -21.66 4.15
N HIS A 200 3.71 -22.83 3.94
CA HIS A 200 2.81 -23.43 4.93
C HIS A 200 3.51 -23.79 6.25
N SER A 201 4.79 -24.16 6.22
CA SER A 201 5.56 -24.46 7.43
C SER A 201 5.84 -23.18 8.20
N MET A 202 6.34 -22.16 7.51
CA MET A 202 6.67 -20.86 8.11
C MET A 202 5.45 -20.23 8.79
N LEU A 203 4.25 -20.35 8.19
CA LEU A 203 3.00 -19.82 8.74
C LEU A 203 2.66 -20.38 10.13
N GLN A 204 3.08 -21.60 10.45
CA GLN A 204 2.84 -22.20 11.77
C GLN A 204 3.71 -21.55 12.87
N GLU A 205 4.83 -20.94 12.49
CA GLU A 205 5.76 -20.26 13.39
C GLU A 205 5.42 -18.77 13.59
N VAL A 206 4.49 -18.22 12.80
CA VAL A 206 4.18 -16.78 12.83
C VAL A 206 3.26 -16.43 14.01
N ASN A 207 3.77 -15.58 14.90
CA ASN A 207 2.94 -14.89 15.88
C ASN A 207 2.52 -13.50 15.36
N PHE A 208 1.38 -13.44 14.68
CA PHE A 208 0.88 -12.21 14.05
C PHE A 208 0.67 -11.06 15.05
N GLU A 209 0.14 -11.36 16.24
CA GLU A 209 -0.14 -10.35 17.25
C GLU A 209 1.17 -9.69 17.73
N ALA A 210 2.20 -10.49 17.98
CA ALA A 210 3.50 -9.99 18.41
C ALA A 210 4.22 -9.18 17.31
N LEU A 211 3.85 -9.36 16.04
CA LEU A 211 4.45 -8.69 14.89
C LEU A 211 3.80 -7.35 14.54
N PHE A 212 2.68 -6.95 15.18
CA PHE A 212 2.22 -5.57 15.05
C PHE A 212 3.24 -4.59 15.64
N PRO A 213 3.59 -3.50 14.93
CA PRO A 213 4.42 -2.44 15.49
C PRO A 213 3.69 -1.77 16.65
N LEU A 214 4.46 -1.12 17.53
CA LEU A 214 3.89 -0.28 18.57
C LEU A 214 3.10 0.86 17.92
N ASP A 215 1.92 1.14 18.46
CA ASP A 215 1.08 2.23 17.99
C ASP A 215 1.60 3.58 18.53
N LEU A 216 2.79 3.94 18.05
CA LEU A 216 3.52 5.16 18.38
C LEU A 216 4.15 5.74 17.12
N ASP A 217 4.26 7.06 17.07
CA ASP A 217 5.06 7.73 16.07
C ASP A 217 6.56 7.51 16.35
N ASP A 218 7.35 7.52 15.28
CA ASP A 218 8.80 7.27 15.32
C ASP A 218 9.54 8.18 16.30
N GLU A 219 9.11 9.43 16.48
CA GLU A 219 9.69 10.41 17.39
C GLU A 219 9.72 9.93 18.86
N PHE A 220 8.88 8.97 19.23
CA PHE A 220 8.82 8.37 20.56
C PHE A 220 9.64 7.08 20.70
N ILE A 221 10.33 6.63 19.64
CA ILE A 221 11.09 5.38 19.62
C ILE A 221 12.58 5.70 19.49
N LEU A 222 13.31 5.60 20.61
CA LEU A 222 14.77 5.76 20.63
C LEU A 222 15.45 4.40 20.52
N GLU A 223 16.75 4.35 20.22
CA GLU A 223 17.47 3.07 20.09
C GLU A 223 17.35 2.19 21.34
N SER A 224 17.50 2.79 22.52
CA SER A 224 17.55 2.09 23.80
C SER A 224 16.24 2.16 24.61
N SER A 225 15.32 3.07 24.28
CA SER A 225 14.12 3.32 25.09
C SER A 225 12.92 3.76 24.25
N ILE A 226 11.73 3.60 24.81
CA ILE A 226 10.46 4.08 24.22
C ILE A 226 9.92 5.16 25.15
N LEU A 227 9.63 6.33 24.59
CA LEU A 227 9.09 7.48 25.31
C LEU A 227 7.57 7.34 25.43
N ASN A 228 7.02 7.70 26.58
CA ASN A 228 5.58 7.80 26.73
C ASN A 228 5.07 9.04 25.96
N PRO A 229 4.03 8.91 25.12
CA PRO A 229 3.43 10.08 24.51
C PRO A 229 2.88 11.01 25.61
N PRO A 230 3.01 12.34 25.46
CA PRO A 230 2.49 13.27 26.44
C PRO A 230 0.98 13.03 26.60
N SER A 231 0.56 12.68 27.82
CA SER A 231 -0.87 12.60 28.14
C SER A 231 -1.51 13.96 27.82
N PRO A 232 -2.67 14.00 27.15
CA PRO A 232 -3.37 15.27 26.97
C PRO A 232 -3.57 15.87 28.36
N ILE A 233 -3.04 17.08 28.56
CA ILE A 233 -3.17 17.82 29.82
C ILE A 233 -4.66 17.80 30.18
N ALA A 234 -4.99 17.14 31.29
CA ALA A 234 -6.33 17.16 31.81
C ALA A 234 -6.70 18.62 32.07
N SER A 235 -7.56 19.17 31.22
CA SER A 235 -8.32 20.36 31.61
C SER A 235 -9.12 19.96 32.86
N PRO A 236 -9.24 20.83 33.88
CA PRO A 236 -10.02 20.51 35.06
C PRO A 236 -11.51 20.47 34.68
N SER A 237 -11.98 19.34 34.17
CA SER A 237 -13.40 19.09 33.92
C SER A 237 -13.96 18.16 34.98
N THR A 238 -15.04 18.66 35.58
CA THR A 238 -16.04 18.08 36.48
C THR A 238 -16.02 16.54 36.62
N PRO A 239 -16.09 16.00 37.85
CA PRO A 239 -16.15 14.56 38.09
C PRO A 239 -17.46 13.97 37.52
N GLY A 240 -17.37 13.10 36.50
CA GLY A 240 -18.55 12.39 36.00
C GLY A 240 -18.43 11.60 34.70
N THR A 241 -17.46 11.86 33.82
CA THR A 241 -17.34 11.13 32.55
C THR A 241 -15.93 10.61 32.34
N GLN A 242 -15.74 9.31 32.61
CA GLN A 242 -14.55 8.57 32.18
C GLN A 242 -14.59 8.36 30.65
N SER A 243 -14.37 9.43 29.87
CA SER A 243 -13.96 9.26 28.48
C SER A 243 -12.47 8.92 28.50
N GLN A 244 -12.11 7.72 28.02
CA GLN A 244 -10.70 7.36 27.84
C GLN A 244 -9.95 8.48 27.10
N PRO A 245 -8.71 8.81 27.49
CA PRO A 245 -7.92 9.80 26.78
C PRO A 245 -7.75 9.33 25.33
N LYS A 246 -8.39 10.04 24.40
CA LYS A 246 -8.29 9.78 22.96
C LYS A 246 -6.82 9.95 22.56
N SER A 247 -6.12 8.85 22.35
CA SER A 247 -4.78 8.88 21.75
C SER A 247 -4.86 9.64 20.43
N ALA A 248 -3.96 10.60 20.22
CA ALA A 248 -3.86 11.29 18.93
C ALA A 248 -3.54 10.25 17.85
N LEU A 249 -4.27 10.27 16.72
CA LEU A 249 -4.03 9.34 15.62
C LEU A 249 -2.61 9.53 15.06
N GLY A 250 -1.76 8.51 15.25
CA GLY A 250 -0.42 8.46 14.69
C GLY A 250 -0.41 7.83 13.30
N LEU A 251 0.72 7.95 12.59
CA LEU A 251 0.87 7.30 11.28
C LEU A 251 0.91 5.78 11.41
N THR A 252 1.55 5.28 12.46
CA THR A 252 1.61 3.84 12.74
C THR A 252 0.22 3.25 13.01
N SER A 253 -0.71 4.03 13.58
CA SER A 253 -2.10 3.60 13.81
C SER A 253 -2.80 3.24 12.49
N GLY A 254 -2.66 4.10 11.47
CA GLY A 254 -3.24 3.85 10.14
C GLY A 254 -2.64 2.62 9.48
N PHE A 255 -1.32 2.44 9.60
CA PHE A 255 -0.62 1.26 9.11
C PHE A 255 -1.10 -0.04 9.80
N ILE A 256 -1.27 -0.03 11.13
CA ILE A 256 -1.80 -1.18 11.90
C ILE A 256 -3.22 -1.53 11.46
N LEU A 257 -4.09 -0.53 11.30
CA LEU A 257 -5.47 -0.75 10.82
C LEU A 257 -5.47 -1.42 9.44
N HIS A 258 -4.61 -0.96 8.54
CA HIS A 258 -4.47 -1.56 7.21
C HIS A 258 -3.99 -3.02 7.28
N SER A 259 -2.99 -3.29 8.10
CA SER A 259 -2.49 -4.65 8.38
C SER A 259 -3.57 -5.60 8.88
N LYS A 260 -4.45 -5.12 9.77
CA LYS A 260 -5.56 -5.91 10.30
C LYS A 260 -6.57 -6.29 9.20
N VAL A 261 -6.86 -5.40 8.26
CA VAL A 261 -7.73 -5.72 7.10
C VAL A 261 -7.12 -6.84 6.27
N PHE A 262 -5.83 -6.76 5.95
CA PHE A 262 -5.15 -7.82 5.19
C PHE A 262 -5.11 -9.15 5.95
N LEU A 263 -4.76 -9.14 7.24
CA LEU A 263 -4.75 -10.35 8.06
C LEU A 263 -6.13 -11.01 8.08
N LYS A 264 -7.18 -10.20 8.25
CA LYS A 264 -8.56 -10.68 8.26
C LYS A 264 -8.96 -11.27 6.90
N ALA A 265 -8.59 -10.60 5.81
CA ALA A 265 -8.90 -11.02 4.45
C ALA A 265 -8.37 -12.43 4.12
N VAL A 266 -7.19 -12.79 4.62
CA VAL A 266 -6.56 -14.10 4.34
C VAL A 266 -6.85 -15.16 5.40
N GLN A 267 -7.74 -14.91 6.36
CA GLN A 267 -8.01 -15.82 7.49
C GLN A 267 -8.35 -17.24 7.04
N GLU A 268 -9.14 -17.40 5.98
CA GLU A 268 -9.46 -18.73 5.44
C GLU A 268 -8.22 -19.42 4.83
N ALA A 269 -7.37 -18.67 4.14
CA ALA A 269 -6.12 -19.20 3.58
C ALA A 269 -5.07 -19.57 4.63
N LEU A 270 -5.10 -18.89 5.78
CA LEU A 270 -4.24 -19.19 6.94
C LEU A 270 -4.73 -20.38 7.76
N THR A 271 -5.95 -20.88 7.52
CA THR A 271 -6.50 -22.00 8.28
C THR A 271 -5.69 -23.28 7.97
N PRO A 272 -5.24 -24.03 9.00
CA PRO A 272 -4.46 -25.25 8.80
C PRO A 272 -5.11 -26.24 7.82
N GLY A 273 -4.34 -26.73 6.85
CA GLY A 273 -4.83 -27.68 5.85
C GLY A 273 -5.51 -27.06 4.63
N TYR A 274 -5.29 -25.79 4.30
CA TYR A 274 -5.88 -25.11 3.13
C TYR A 274 -5.80 -25.90 1.81
N CYS A 275 -4.67 -26.58 1.52
CA CYS A 275 -4.51 -27.42 0.31
C CYS A 275 -5.48 -28.62 0.24
N ASP A 276 -6.08 -28.98 1.37
CA ASP A 276 -7.14 -29.98 1.50
C ASP A 276 -8.46 -29.39 2.02
N TRP A 277 -8.53 -28.08 2.30
CA TRP A 277 -9.69 -27.44 2.91
C TRP A 277 -10.93 -27.53 2.01
N GLU A 278 -10.74 -27.33 0.71
CA GLU A 278 -11.78 -27.52 -0.30
C GLU A 278 -12.26 -28.97 -0.41
N ARG A 279 -11.41 -29.93 -0.04
CA ARG A 279 -11.70 -31.38 -0.05
C ARG A 279 -12.26 -31.89 1.28
N ARG A 280 -12.02 -31.19 2.39
CA ARG A 280 -12.38 -31.61 3.76
C ARG A 280 -13.71 -31.05 4.25
N HIS A 281 -14.22 -29.98 3.64
CA HIS A 281 -15.48 -29.35 4.05
C HIS A 281 -16.50 -29.34 2.93
N THR A 282 -17.77 -29.54 3.29
CA THR A 282 -18.86 -29.47 2.33
C THR A 282 -19.03 -28.03 1.81
N PRO A 283 -19.56 -27.84 0.59
CA PRO A 283 -19.79 -26.51 0.03
C PRO A 283 -20.58 -25.56 0.95
N GLU A 284 -21.53 -26.09 1.73
CA GLU A 284 -22.39 -25.32 2.64
C GLU A 284 -21.60 -24.75 3.82
N VAL A 285 -20.68 -25.54 4.38
CA VAL A 285 -19.78 -25.08 5.45
C VAL A 285 -18.85 -23.98 4.93
N ARG A 286 -18.30 -24.16 3.74
CA ARG A 286 -17.43 -23.16 3.08
C ARG A 286 -18.18 -21.85 2.83
N LEU A 287 -19.40 -21.95 2.30
CA LEU A 287 -20.28 -20.80 2.06
C LEU A 287 -20.60 -20.05 3.36
N SER A 288 -20.97 -20.77 4.42
CA SER A 288 -21.26 -20.18 5.74
C SER A 288 -20.06 -19.42 6.30
N ARG A 289 -18.85 -20.01 6.22
CA ARG A 289 -17.61 -19.37 6.67
C ARG A 289 -17.29 -18.10 5.88
N LEU A 290 -17.41 -18.12 4.56
CA LEU A 290 -17.18 -16.93 3.73
C LEU A 290 -18.21 -15.83 3.99
N ARG A 291 -19.49 -16.19 4.21
CA ARG A 291 -20.54 -15.24 4.60
C ARG A 291 -20.25 -14.60 5.96
N ASN A 292 -19.81 -15.39 6.93
CA ASN A 292 -19.40 -14.88 8.24
C ASN A 292 -18.18 -13.96 8.11
N LEU A 293 -17.16 -14.34 7.35
CA LEU A 293 -15.99 -13.50 7.11
C LEU A 293 -16.36 -12.18 6.41
N LEU A 294 -17.24 -12.23 5.40
CA LEU A 294 -17.73 -11.02 4.73
C LEU A 294 -18.46 -10.09 5.71
N LEU A 295 -19.29 -10.63 6.60
CA LEU A 295 -19.99 -9.86 7.63
C LEU A 295 -19.00 -9.20 8.60
N GLU A 296 -18.02 -9.95 9.09
CA GLU A 296 -17.00 -9.44 10.00
C GLU A 296 -16.17 -8.35 9.34
N ILE A 297 -15.74 -8.54 8.09
CA ILE A 297 -15.00 -7.52 7.34
C ILE A 297 -15.86 -6.28 7.13
N ARG A 298 -17.15 -6.41 6.77
CA ARG A 298 -18.03 -5.27 6.53
C ARG A 298 -18.03 -4.26 7.69
N TYR A 299 -18.10 -4.77 8.92
CA TYR A 299 -18.21 -3.94 10.12
C TYR A 299 -16.90 -3.76 10.89
N MET A 300 -15.78 -4.32 10.42
CA MET A 300 -14.50 -4.24 11.14
C MET A 300 -13.95 -2.81 11.26
N LEU A 301 -14.47 -1.87 10.47
CA LEU A 301 -14.03 -0.48 10.46
C LEU A 301 -15.00 0.49 11.15
N ASP A 302 -16.07 0.01 11.80
CA ASP A 302 -17.07 0.88 12.45
C ASP A 302 -16.49 1.67 13.64
N ASP A 303 -15.60 1.03 14.40
CA ASP A 303 -15.01 1.56 15.62
C ASP A 303 -13.66 2.26 15.41
N VAL A 304 -13.22 2.45 14.16
CA VAL A 304 -11.94 3.14 13.90
C VAL A 304 -12.01 4.61 14.32
N PRO A 305 -10.85 5.23 14.64
CA PRO A 305 -10.79 6.65 14.98
C PRO A 305 -11.47 7.51 13.91
N GLY A 306 -12.15 8.58 14.34
CA GLY A 306 -12.95 9.47 13.49
C GLY A 306 -12.29 9.84 12.15
N PRO A 307 -11.03 10.31 12.12
CA PRO A 307 -10.33 10.65 10.88
C PRO A 307 -10.04 9.46 9.95
N MET A 308 -10.11 8.22 10.42
CA MET A 308 -9.94 7.01 9.61
C MET A 308 -11.28 6.40 9.16
N ARG A 309 -12.43 6.93 9.60
CA ARG A 309 -13.75 6.45 9.17
C ARG A 309 -14.00 6.79 7.70
N GLN A 310 -14.80 5.97 7.03
CA GLN A 310 -15.11 6.10 5.60
C GLN A 310 -15.65 7.49 5.26
N TRP A 311 -16.51 8.04 6.15
CA TRP A 311 -17.18 9.33 6.01
C TRP A 311 -16.76 10.33 7.10
N ALA A 312 -15.45 10.45 7.35
CA ALA A 312 -14.97 11.46 8.28
C ALA A 312 -15.31 12.87 7.77
N SER A 313 -16.10 13.61 8.54
CA SER A 313 -16.38 15.01 8.22
C SER A 313 -15.13 15.86 8.48
N THR A 314 -14.73 16.66 7.50
CA THR A 314 -13.58 17.59 7.61
C THR A 314 -13.82 18.73 8.61
N GLY A 315 -14.98 18.76 9.30
CA GLY A 315 -15.49 19.87 10.11
C GLY A 315 -15.05 19.95 11.57
N ASP A 316 -14.26 19.00 12.10
CA ASP A 316 -13.82 19.07 13.52
C ASP A 316 -12.52 19.88 13.71
N ALA A 317 -11.97 20.48 12.65
CA ALA A 317 -10.97 21.53 12.76
C ALA A 317 -11.68 22.89 12.90
N ASN A 318 -11.78 23.41 14.13
CA ASN A 318 -12.24 24.75 14.54
C ASN A 318 -12.78 25.68 13.44
N PRO A 319 -14.08 26.07 13.47
CA PRO A 319 -14.62 27.08 12.57
C PRO A 319 -14.22 28.48 13.07
N SER A 320 -13.04 28.96 12.68
CA SER A 320 -12.63 30.35 12.95
C SER A 320 -12.18 31.14 11.72
N HIS A 321 -12.54 30.73 10.50
CA HIS A 321 -12.33 31.56 9.32
C HIS A 321 -13.57 31.62 8.42
N SER A 322 -14.02 32.85 8.18
CA SER A 322 -15.20 33.26 7.43
C SER A 322 -15.14 32.84 5.95
N PRO A 323 -16.30 32.59 5.30
CA PRO A 323 -16.38 32.02 3.96
C PRO A 323 -16.38 33.10 2.88
N GLU A 324 -15.30 33.86 2.72
CA GLU A 324 -15.15 34.76 1.58
C GLU A 324 -13.75 34.61 1.00
N THR A 325 -13.68 34.35 -0.32
CA THR A 325 -12.49 34.06 -1.15
C THR A 325 -12.13 32.58 -1.34
N ARG A 326 -13.02 31.80 -1.97
CA ARG A 326 -12.63 30.61 -2.76
C ARG A 326 -12.20 31.05 -4.16
N GLN A 327 -11.05 31.73 -4.27
CA GLN A 327 -10.31 31.76 -5.53
C GLN A 327 -9.35 30.56 -5.57
N ALA A 328 -9.05 30.06 -6.75
CA ALA A 328 -8.32 28.82 -7.00
C ALA A 328 -6.92 28.83 -6.38
N ILE A 329 -6.82 28.45 -5.11
CA ILE A 329 -5.57 28.15 -4.43
C ILE A 329 -5.12 26.76 -4.91
N SER A 330 -3.90 26.68 -5.42
CA SER A 330 -3.26 25.43 -5.79
C SER A 330 -3.29 24.48 -4.59
N VAL A 331 -3.85 23.28 -4.76
CA VAL A 331 -3.90 22.24 -3.70
C VAL A 331 -2.48 21.86 -3.21
N TYR A 332 -1.44 22.25 -3.93
CA TYR A 332 -0.04 22.07 -3.56
C TYR A 332 0.55 23.20 -2.70
N ASP A 333 -0.14 24.34 -2.53
CA ASP A 333 0.32 25.47 -1.69
C ASP A 333 0.06 25.20 -0.19
N ASP A 334 -0.99 24.44 0.14
CA ASP A 334 -1.25 23.95 1.51
C ASP A 334 -0.23 22.90 1.99
N LEU A 335 0.66 22.44 1.10
CA LEU A 335 1.78 21.53 1.39
C LEU A 335 3.13 22.26 1.48
N ALA A 336 3.16 23.59 1.37
CA ALA A 336 4.38 24.35 1.62
C ALA A 336 4.78 24.25 3.11
N PRO A 337 6.07 24.05 3.43
CA PRO A 337 6.49 23.89 4.82
C PRO A 337 6.25 25.19 5.60
N PRO A 338 5.62 25.16 6.79
CA PRO A 338 5.71 26.29 7.70
C PRO A 338 7.18 26.49 8.05
N GLY A 339 7.68 27.71 7.91
CA GLY A 339 9.08 28.02 8.15
C GLY A 339 9.58 27.57 9.51
N GLY A 340 10.82 27.04 9.54
CA GLY A 340 11.65 26.95 10.74
C GLY A 340 11.63 25.62 11.51
N PRO A 341 12.78 25.15 12.03
CA PRO A 341 12.94 23.84 12.66
C PRO A 341 12.54 23.87 14.16
N LYS A 342 11.32 24.29 14.48
CA LYS A 342 10.83 24.24 15.88
C LYS A 342 9.34 23.87 15.90
N SER A 343 9.04 22.66 16.39
CA SER A 343 7.72 22.16 16.80
C SER A 343 6.84 21.39 15.78
N ALA A 344 7.40 20.59 14.87
CA ALA A 344 6.62 19.70 14.00
C ALA A 344 6.86 18.21 14.31
N ASN A 345 5.79 17.42 14.27
CA ASN A 345 5.73 15.95 14.11
C ASN A 345 5.53 15.06 15.35
N ALA A 346 4.45 15.28 16.11
CA ALA A 346 3.83 14.21 16.91
C ALA A 346 2.38 13.90 16.48
N LYS A 347 1.91 14.50 15.39
CA LYS A 347 0.57 14.28 14.82
C LYS A 347 0.69 14.15 13.31
N ALA A 348 -0.03 13.19 12.73
CA ALA A 348 -0.15 13.03 11.29
C ALA A 348 -0.72 14.31 10.65
N LEU A 349 -0.13 14.76 9.54
CA LEU A 349 -0.68 15.87 8.77
C LEU A 349 -2.05 15.47 8.20
N PRO A 350 -3.03 16.39 8.06
CA PRO A 350 -4.35 16.06 7.51
C PRO A 350 -4.28 15.29 6.18
N GLY A 351 -3.38 15.69 5.26
CA GLY A 351 -3.17 14.99 4.00
C GLY A 351 -2.65 13.56 4.16
N GLN A 352 -1.80 13.28 5.13
CA GLN A 352 -1.30 11.93 5.43
C GLN A 352 -2.43 11.00 5.89
N VAL A 353 -3.35 11.53 6.70
CA VAL A 353 -4.53 10.79 7.14
C VAL A 353 -5.45 10.46 5.98
N GLU A 354 -5.69 11.42 5.06
CA GLU A 354 -6.48 11.17 3.84
C GLU A 354 -5.84 10.09 2.95
N ILE A 355 -4.51 10.11 2.78
CA ILE A 355 -3.77 9.09 2.03
C ILE A 355 -3.96 7.70 2.64
N MET A 356 -3.81 7.58 3.96
CA MET A 356 -4.04 6.31 4.68
C MET A 356 -5.51 5.88 4.62
N ARG A 357 -6.46 6.82 4.66
CA ARG A 357 -7.90 6.54 4.54
C ARG A 357 -8.23 5.97 3.17
N ALA A 358 -7.70 6.57 2.09
CA ALA A 358 -7.85 6.04 0.73
C ALA A 358 -7.34 4.60 0.63
N ASN A 359 -6.17 4.34 1.22
CA ASN A 359 -5.56 3.02 1.24
C ASN A 359 -6.42 1.99 2.00
N LEU A 360 -6.84 2.34 3.22
CA LEU A 360 -7.65 1.51 4.10
C LEU A 360 -8.98 1.13 3.47
N HIS A 361 -9.77 2.12 3.05
CA HIS A 361 -11.11 1.88 2.51
C HIS A 361 -11.08 1.27 1.12
N GLY A 362 -10.08 1.61 0.30
CA GLY A 362 -9.87 0.97 -0.99
C GLY A 362 -9.59 -0.54 -0.84
N THR A 363 -8.73 -0.93 0.10
CA THR A 363 -8.49 -2.34 0.41
C THR A 363 -9.70 -3.02 1.04
N HIS A 364 -10.39 -2.36 1.97
CA HIS A 364 -11.58 -2.90 2.63
C HIS A 364 -12.69 -3.26 1.65
N LEU A 365 -13.01 -2.36 0.71
CA LEU A 365 -14.02 -2.60 -0.33
C LEU A 365 -13.58 -3.67 -1.34
N TRP A 366 -12.30 -3.68 -1.70
CA TRP A 366 -11.75 -4.70 -2.59
C TRP A 366 -11.84 -6.10 -2.00
N VAL A 367 -11.50 -6.28 -0.71
CA VAL A 367 -11.64 -7.58 -0.04
C VAL A 367 -13.09 -8.03 0.01
N GLN A 368 -14.04 -7.13 0.29
CA GLN A 368 -15.48 -7.46 0.24
C GLN A 368 -15.89 -7.96 -1.15
N SER A 369 -15.41 -7.30 -2.22
CA SER A 369 -15.66 -7.74 -3.59
C SER A 369 -15.11 -9.14 -3.88
N LEU A 370 -13.89 -9.44 -3.44
CA LEU A 370 -13.28 -10.76 -3.63
C LEU A 370 -14.03 -11.87 -2.89
N LEU A 371 -14.50 -11.60 -1.67
CA LEU A 371 -15.30 -12.57 -0.92
C LEU A 371 -16.65 -12.81 -1.58
N LEU A 372 -17.30 -11.77 -2.11
CA LEU A 372 -18.52 -11.92 -2.91
C LEU A 372 -18.28 -12.78 -4.15
N ASP A 373 -17.15 -12.61 -4.85
CA ASP A 373 -16.79 -13.44 -6.00
C ASP A 373 -16.61 -14.92 -5.61
N GLN A 374 -15.91 -15.20 -4.50
CA GLN A 374 -15.75 -16.57 -3.99
C GLN A 374 -17.09 -17.20 -3.59
N ILE A 375 -17.99 -16.42 -2.97
CA ILE A 375 -19.34 -16.85 -2.61
C ILE A 375 -20.15 -17.19 -3.86
N ASP A 376 -20.13 -16.34 -4.89
CA ASP A 376 -20.88 -16.55 -6.14
C ASP A 376 -20.40 -17.81 -6.87
N VAL A 377 -19.07 -18.04 -6.92
CA VAL A 377 -18.49 -19.27 -7.50
C VAL A 377 -18.92 -20.52 -6.74
N LEU A 378 -18.98 -20.48 -5.41
CA LEU A 378 -19.44 -21.62 -4.62
C LEU A 378 -20.94 -21.88 -4.79
N LEU A 379 -21.76 -20.84 -4.80
CA LEU A 379 -23.20 -20.97 -5.07
C LEU A 379 -23.45 -21.55 -6.45
N GLN A 380 -22.64 -21.18 -7.45
CA GLN A 380 -22.68 -21.77 -8.78
C GLN A 380 -22.35 -23.27 -8.74
N ASN A 381 -21.28 -23.67 -8.04
CA ASN A 381 -20.88 -25.08 -7.94
C ASN A 381 -21.95 -25.94 -7.23
N ILE A 382 -22.58 -25.40 -6.17
CA ILE A 382 -23.70 -26.07 -5.48
C ILE A 382 -24.89 -26.25 -6.42
N SER A 383 -25.28 -25.18 -7.12
CA SER A 383 -26.43 -25.21 -8.05
C SER A 383 -26.21 -26.16 -9.23
N GLN A 384 -24.97 -26.32 -9.69
CA GLN A 384 -24.61 -27.26 -10.76
C GLN A 384 -24.66 -28.73 -10.30
N ALA A 385 -24.39 -29.01 -9.02
CA ALA A 385 -24.42 -30.35 -8.46
C ALA A 385 -25.86 -30.91 -8.29
N ASP A 386 -26.85 -30.04 -8.06
CA ASP A 386 -28.24 -30.43 -7.78
C ASP A 386 -29.11 -30.69 -9.04
N SER A 387 -28.55 -30.63 -10.25
CA SER A 387 -29.19 -31.04 -11.51
C SER A 387 -30.62 -30.52 -11.75
N SER A 388 -30.79 -29.21 -11.97
CA SER A 388 -31.83 -28.66 -12.88
C SER A 388 -31.72 -27.14 -13.02
N GLU A 389 -31.75 -26.67 -14.27
CA GLU A 389 -31.99 -25.29 -14.73
C GLU A 389 -30.89 -24.21 -14.61
N SER A 390 -30.55 -23.62 -15.78
CA SER A 390 -29.81 -22.34 -15.96
C SER A 390 -30.45 -21.14 -15.22
N GLY A 391 -31.69 -21.27 -14.73
CA GLY A 391 -32.39 -20.24 -13.94
C GLY A 391 -31.86 -20.09 -12.51
N SER A 392 -31.26 -21.15 -11.93
CA SER A 392 -30.78 -21.14 -10.55
C SER A 392 -29.59 -20.19 -10.33
N TYR A 393 -28.59 -20.22 -11.23
CA TYR A 393 -27.43 -19.32 -11.16
C TYR A 393 -27.79 -17.84 -11.28
N THR A 394 -28.63 -17.50 -12.27
CA THR A 394 -29.12 -16.12 -12.46
C THR A 394 -29.87 -15.63 -11.22
N THR A 395 -30.61 -16.51 -10.55
CA THR A 395 -31.33 -16.21 -9.31
C THR A 395 -30.36 -15.95 -8.15
N ALA A 396 -29.30 -16.76 -8.00
CA ALA A 396 -28.28 -16.57 -6.99
C ALA A 396 -27.49 -15.25 -7.18
N LEU A 397 -27.09 -14.93 -8.42
CA LEU A 397 -26.45 -13.65 -8.74
C LEU A 397 -27.37 -12.46 -8.47
N LYS A 398 -28.66 -12.57 -8.82
CA LYS A 398 -29.65 -11.52 -8.52
C LYS A 398 -29.80 -11.31 -7.01
N ALA A 399 -29.67 -12.36 -6.20
CA ALA A 399 -29.73 -12.27 -4.74
C ALA A 399 -28.50 -11.55 -4.14
N SER A 400 -27.29 -11.77 -4.69
CA SER A 400 -26.06 -11.09 -4.24
C SER A 400 -25.82 -9.72 -4.88
N TRP A 401 -26.55 -9.39 -5.95
CA TRP A 401 -26.33 -8.17 -6.74
C TRP A 401 -26.40 -6.88 -5.92
N THR A 402 -27.33 -6.78 -4.97
CA THR A 402 -27.48 -5.55 -4.16
C THR A 402 -26.22 -5.28 -3.34
N GLU A 403 -25.60 -6.31 -2.76
CA GLU A 403 -24.35 -6.18 -2.00
C GLU A 403 -23.19 -5.77 -2.91
N ARG A 404 -23.12 -6.36 -4.11
CA ARG A 404 -22.08 -6.07 -5.11
C ARG A 404 -22.19 -4.65 -5.66
N GLU A 405 -23.40 -4.23 -6.00
CA GLU A 405 -23.69 -2.88 -6.44
C GLU A 405 -23.32 -1.85 -5.36
N ASP A 406 -23.57 -2.18 -4.08
CA ASP A 406 -23.23 -1.32 -2.96
C ASP A 406 -21.73 -1.14 -2.79
N VAL A 407 -20.94 -2.22 -2.87
CA VAL A 407 -19.46 -2.14 -2.84
C VAL A 407 -18.94 -1.26 -3.98
N CYS A 408 -19.49 -1.42 -5.19
CA CYS A 408 -19.12 -0.61 -6.35
C CYS A 408 -19.43 0.88 -6.13
N ARG A 409 -20.63 1.17 -5.62
CA ARG A 409 -21.08 2.54 -5.30
C ARG A 409 -20.20 3.19 -4.25
N GLN A 410 -19.84 2.46 -3.19
CA GLN A 410 -18.94 2.94 -2.14
C GLN A 410 -17.53 3.22 -2.67
N MET A 411 -17.01 2.35 -3.55
CA MET A 411 -15.69 2.57 -4.19
C MET A 411 -15.69 3.82 -5.06
N LEU A 412 -16.71 4.02 -5.90
CA LEU A 412 -16.83 5.24 -6.70
C LEU A 412 -16.94 6.49 -5.82
N HIS A 413 -17.68 6.40 -4.71
CA HIS A 413 -17.77 7.52 -3.78
C HIS A 413 -16.41 7.83 -3.13
N LEU A 414 -15.64 6.82 -2.71
CA LEU A 414 -14.26 7.02 -2.22
C LEU A 414 -13.41 7.79 -3.25
N LEU A 415 -13.47 7.36 -4.51
CA LEU A 415 -12.69 7.96 -5.61
C LEU A 415 -13.12 9.39 -5.97
N HIS A 416 -14.42 9.71 -5.82
CA HIS A 416 -14.94 11.04 -6.12
C HIS A 416 -14.84 12.03 -4.96
N SER A 417 -14.86 11.53 -3.72
CA SER A 417 -14.81 12.36 -2.51
C SER A 417 -13.39 12.80 -2.12
N MET A 418 -12.36 12.10 -2.61
CA MET A 418 -10.96 12.40 -2.27
C MET A 418 -10.23 13.13 -3.41
N PRO A 419 -9.47 14.20 -3.11
CA PRO A 419 -8.56 14.82 -4.07
C PRO A 419 -7.55 13.81 -4.63
N TYR A 420 -7.19 13.97 -5.91
CA TYR A 420 -6.23 13.08 -6.58
C TYR A 420 -4.88 13.00 -5.84
N ALA A 421 -4.42 14.09 -5.24
CA ALA A 421 -3.17 14.13 -4.47
C ALA A 421 -3.15 13.15 -3.28
N HIS A 422 -4.31 12.76 -2.75
CA HIS A 422 -4.41 11.78 -1.65
C HIS A 422 -4.60 10.35 -2.18
N LEU A 423 -5.11 10.18 -3.40
CA LEU A 423 -5.24 8.88 -4.07
C LEU A 423 -3.92 8.43 -4.69
N GLU A 424 -3.19 9.36 -5.31
CA GLU A 424 -1.97 9.13 -6.08
C GLU A 424 -0.90 8.31 -5.33
N PRO A 425 -0.56 8.58 -4.06
CA PRO A 425 0.49 7.85 -3.36
C PRO A 425 0.21 6.34 -3.18
N ASN A 426 -1.05 5.90 -3.34
CA ASN A 426 -1.40 4.49 -3.35
C ASN A 426 -0.95 3.76 -4.62
N GLY A 427 -0.67 4.51 -5.69
CA GLY A 427 -0.20 4.02 -6.98
C GLY A 427 -1.10 2.95 -7.61
N LEU A 428 -0.48 2.10 -8.43
CA LEU A 428 -1.14 1.01 -9.14
C LEU A 428 -1.80 -0.01 -8.21
N TYR A 429 -1.42 -0.09 -6.93
CA TYR A 429 -2.06 -0.98 -5.97
C TYR A 429 -3.51 -0.59 -5.68
N LEU A 430 -3.85 0.71 -5.71
CA LEU A 430 -5.25 1.16 -5.65
C LEU A 430 -5.91 0.99 -7.01
N THR A 431 -5.22 1.33 -8.10
CA THR A 431 -5.74 1.17 -9.47
C THR A 431 -6.23 -0.26 -9.72
N TYR A 432 -5.48 -1.28 -9.29
CA TYR A 432 -5.90 -2.67 -9.48
C TYR A 432 -7.09 -3.04 -8.61
N LYS A 433 -7.14 -2.58 -7.36
CA LYS A 433 -8.30 -2.79 -6.49
C LYS A 433 -9.56 -2.20 -7.08
N VAL A 434 -9.47 -0.97 -7.61
CA VAL A 434 -10.58 -0.30 -8.31
C VAL A 434 -10.99 -1.07 -9.56
N ARG A 435 -10.02 -1.58 -10.33
CA ARG A 435 -10.28 -2.41 -11.52
C ARG A 435 -10.99 -3.70 -11.14
N ASP A 436 -10.51 -4.42 -10.14
CA ASP A 436 -11.07 -5.69 -9.70
C ASP A 436 -12.51 -5.51 -9.21
N VAL A 437 -12.77 -4.49 -8.38
CA VAL A 437 -14.13 -4.14 -7.94
C VAL A 437 -15.04 -3.81 -9.13
N GLY A 438 -14.56 -2.97 -10.05
CA GLY A 438 -15.32 -2.56 -11.22
C GLY A 438 -15.67 -3.73 -12.14
N VAL A 439 -14.71 -4.62 -12.44
CA VAL A 439 -14.89 -5.77 -13.35
C VAL A 439 -16.08 -6.65 -12.94
N THR A 440 -16.41 -6.71 -11.65
CA THR A 440 -17.55 -7.50 -11.18
C THR A 440 -18.91 -7.06 -11.74
N LEU A 441 -19.03 -5.80 -12.17
CA LEU A 441 -20.25 -5.28 -12.82
C LEU A 441 -20.48 -5.87 -14.21
N LEU A 442 -19.46 -6.46 -14.85
CA LEU A 442 -19.59 -7.15 -16.13
C LEU A 442 -20.45 -8.43 -16.00
N ASN A 443 -20.55 -8.99 -14.80
CA ASN A 443 -21.38 -10.15 -14.49
C ASN A 443 -22.81 -9.76 -14.10
N CYS A 444 -23.32 -8.60 -14.57
CA CYS A 444 -24.67 -8.14 -14.28
C CYS A 444 -25.73 -9.15 -14.75
N PRO A 445 -26.58 -9.70 -13.85
CA PRO A 445 -27.54 -10.75 -14.20
C PRO A 445 -28.88 -10.20 -14.75
N TYR A 446 -28.96 -8.88 -14.99
CA TYR A 446 -30.17 -8.20 -15.44
C TYR A 446 -30.09 -7.83 -16.92
N GLU A 447 -31.24 -7.78 -17.59
CA GLU A 447 -31.31 -7.38 -18.98
C GLU A 447 -31.08 -5.86 -19.13
N GLY A 448 -30.54 -5.43 -20.27
CA GLY A 448 -30.10 -4.03 -20.48
C GLY A 448 -31.20 -2.97 -20.33
N HIS A 449 -32.47 -3.35 -20.47
CA HIS A 449 -33.61 -2.44 -20.29
C HIS A 449 -33.99 -2.23 -18.81
N GLU A 450 -33.52 -3.11 -17.92
CA GLU A 450 -33.80 -3.06 -16.49
C GLU A 450 -32.97 -1.98 -15.79
N ARG A 451 -33.51 -1.42 -14.68
CA ARG A 451 -32.82 -0.36 -13.93
C ARG A 451 -31.44 -0.77 -13.39
N PRO A 452 -31.24 -1.97 -12.79
CA PRO A 452 -29.93 -2.37 -12.29
C PRO A 452 -28.87 -2.46 -13.39
N ALA A 453 -29.21 -2.98 -14.57
CA ALA A 453 -28.29 -3.06 -15.71
C ALA A 453 -27.87 -1.68 -16.22
N ARG A 454 -28.81 -0.73 -16.30
CA ARG A 454 -28.48 0.67 -16.65
C ARG A 454 -27.52 1.30 -15.65
N ARG A 455 -27.75 1.13 -14.33
CA ARG A 455 -26.85 1.63 -13.30
C ARG A 455 -25.47 0.97 -13.36
N ALA A 456 -25.41 -0.35 -13.59
CA ALA A 456 -24.16 -1.07 -13.78
C ALA A 456 -23.34 -0.48 -14.94
N ALA A 457 -23.99 -0.19 -16.07
CA ALA A 457 -23.34 0.44 -17.22
C ALA A 457 -22.84 1.86 -16.91
N GLU A 458 -23.60 2.66 -16.14
CA GLU A 458 -23.18 3.98 -15.68
C GLU A 458 -21.95 3.91 -14.75
N TYR A 459 -22.00 3.04 -13.72
CA TYR A 459 -20.87 2.81 -12.83
C TYR A 459 -19.64 2.30 -13.60
N MET A 460 -19.81 1.45 -14.61
CA MET A 460 -18.71 0.96 -15.43
C MET A 460 -18.02 2.07 -16.23
N ARG A 461 -18.81 3.00 -16.76
CA ARG A 461 -18.27 4.20 -17.40
C ARG A 461 -17.50 5.07 -16.40
N ASP A 462 -18.01 5.22 -15.19
CA ASP A 462 -17.35 6.02 -14.16
C ASP A 462 -16.07 5.38 -13.63
N PHE A 463 -16.04 4.04 -13.45
CA PHE A 463 -14.82 3.29 -13.16
C PHE A 463 -13.80 3.43 -14.27
N THR A 464 -14.21 3.31 -15.54
CA THR A 464 -13.31 3.50 -16.68
C THR A 464 -12.70 4.90 -16.68
N ARG A 465 -13.50 5.93 -16.39
CA ARG A 465 -13.01 7.31 -16.25
C ARG A 465 -12.04 7.45 -15.08
N ALA A 466 -12.33 6.88 -13.92
CA ALA A 466 -11.44 6.91 -12.77
C ALA A 466 -10.11 6.19 -13.05
N LEU A 467 -10.16 4.99 -13.62
CA LEU A 467 -8.99 4.20 -14.00
C LEU A 467 -8.11 4.94 -15.02
N SER A 468 -8.69 5.64 -16.00
CA SER A 468 -7.92 6.45 -16.95
C SER A 468 -7.10 7.59 -16.30
N ARG A 469 -7.50 8.03 -15.09
CA ARG A 469 -6.80 9.05 -14.31
C ARG A 469 -5.77 8.45 -13.35
N LEU A 470 -6.09 7.29 -12.76
CA LEU A 470 -5.27 6.59 -11.78
C LEU A 470 -4.14 5.77 -12.41
N ASP A 471 -4.39 5.11 -13.54
CA ASP A 471 -3.37 4.32 -14.24
C ASP A 471 -2.43 5.24 -15.01
N ARG A 472 -1.27 5.50 -14.42
CA ARG A 472 -0.18 6.30 -15.00
C ARG A 472 1.02 5.44 -15.38
N SER A 473 0.83 4.12 -15.56
CA SER A 473 1.89 3.24 -16.02
C SER A 473 2.43 3.69 -17.39
N GLU A 474 3.75 3.65 -17.57
CA GLU A 474 4.40 4.07 -18.82
C GLU A 474 4.45 2.94 -19.84
N ILE A 475 4.40 1.70 -19.37
CA ILE A 475 4.30 0.49 -20.18
C ILE A 475 2.97 -0.20 -19.88
N VAL A 476 2.34 -0.74 -20.93
CA VAL A 476 1.14 -1.59 -20.81
C VAL A 476 1.40 -2.70 -19.80
N ASN A 477 0.54 -2.76 -18.80
CA ASN A 477 0.72 -3.72 -17.75
C ASN A 477 0.41 -5.15 -18.21
N ALA A 478 1.42 -6.03 -18.12
CA ALA A 478 1.32 -7.44 -18.49
C ALA A 478 1.43 -8.37 -17.27
N SER A 479 1.01 -7.95 -16.07
CA SER A 479 1.20 -8.72 -14.81
C SER A 479 0.67 -10.15 -14.88
N ASN A 480 -0.41 -10.37 -15.65
CA ASN A 480 -1.08 -11.66 -15.81
C ASN A 480 -0.70 -12.39 -17.11
N LEU A 481 0.18 -11.81 -17.93
CA LEU A 481 0.65 -12.40 -19.18
C LEU A 481 2.11 -12.83 -19.06
N LYS A 482 2.49 -13.90 -19.76
CA LYS A 482 3.90 -14.24 -19.93
C LYS A 482 4.55 -13.17 -20.81
N SER A 483 5.21 -12.21 -20.15
CA SER A 483 5.82 -11.05 -20.80
C SER A 483 7.32 -11.20 -21.06
N TRP A 484 7.94 -12.31 -20.68
CA TRP A 484 9.34 -12.60 -20.99
C TRP A 484 9.48 -13.48 -22.22
N VAL A 485 10.50 -13.18 -23.03
CA VAL A 485 10.85 -13.90 -24.24
C VAL A 485 12.05 -14.78 -23.94
N ASP A 486 11.92 -16.08 -24.23
CA ASP A 486 13.01 -17.03 -24.21
C ASP A 486 13.73 -16.95 -25.56
N VAL A 487 14.86 -16.23 -25.59
CA VAL A 487 15.57 -15.91 -26.83
C VAL A 487 16.29 -17.09 -27.46
N ASP A 488 16.48 -18.17 -26.68
CA ASP A 488 17.11 -19.42 -27.15
C ASP A 488 16.10 -20.36 -27.81
N ARG A 489 14.80 -20.06 -27.75
CA ARG A 489 13.78 -20.79 -28.53
C ARG A 489 13.78 -20.31 -29.97
N GLU A 490 13.88 -21.25 -30.90
CA GLU A 490 13.63 -20.98 -32.32
C GLU A 490 12.25 -20.33 -32.50
N ARG A 491 12.22 -19.20 -33.21
CA ARG A 491 10.95 -18.60 -33.61
C ARG A 491 10.27 -19.58 -34.55
N ILE A 492 9.18 -20.18 -34.11
CA ILE A 492 8.25 -20.86 -35.02
C ILE A 492 7.75 -19.77 -35.97
N LEU A 493 8.27 -19.77 -37.20
CA LEU A 493 7.73 -18.98 -38.31
C LEU A 493 6.31 -19.51 -38.53
N LEU A 494 5.31 -18.77 -38.05
CA LEU A 494 3.91 -18.96 -38.44
C LEU A 494 3.63 -18.19 -39.73
#